data_AF-A0A2E6H9K8-F1
#
_entry.id   AF-A0A2E6H9K8-F1
#
_cell.length_a   1.000
_cell.length_b   1.000
_cell.length_c   1.000
_cell.angle_alpha   90.00
_cell.angle_beta   90.00
_cell.angle_gamma   90.00
#
_symmetry.space_group_name_H-M   'P 1'
#
loop_
_entity.id
_entity.type
_entity.pdbx_description
1 polymer ?
#
loop_
_entity_poly.entity_id
_entity_poly.type
_entity_poly.pdbx_seq_one_letter_code
_entity_poly.pdbx_strand_id
1 'polypeptide(L)' 'MIKIGDKVAPFRSMTKTGVVIDLKQEPVNTWFAGGTTDRRFLATIKLDETGLSEVYRAEDLMRLE' A
#
# COMPACT_ATOMS: atom_id res chain seq x y z
N MET A 1 -0.32 1.40 12.35
CA MET A 1 -0.66 2.52 11.43
C MET A 1 0.59 2.81 10.63
N ILE A 2 0.57 2.57 9.31
CA ILE A 2 1.75 2.70 8.45
C ILE A 2 1.99 4.19 8.14
N LYS A 3 3.24 4.62 8.17
CA LYS A 3 3.67 6.00 7.91
C LYS A 3 4.67 6.05 6.75
N ILE A 4 4.86 7.24 6.19
CA ILE A 4 5.93 7.48 5.22
C ILE A 4 7.28 7.30 5.92
N GLY A 5 8.22 6.63 5.28
CA GLY A 5 9.54 6.27 5.83
C GLY A 5 9.56 4.95 6.59
N ASP A 6 8.41 4.30 6.77
CA ASP A 6 8.34 3.02 7.46
C ASP A 6 8.73 1.86 6.54
N LYS A 7 9.43 0.86 7.10
CA LYS A 7 9.87 -0.31 6.34
C LYS A 7 8.74 -1.32 6.34
N VAL A 8 8.33 -1.75 5.16
CA VAL A 8 7.15 -2.58 4.96
C VAL A 8 7.43 -3.67 3.93
N ALA A 9 6.66 -4.75 4.02
CA ALA A 9 6.59 -5.77 2.98
C ALA A 9 5.13 -6.08 2.65
N PRO A 10 4.78 -6.31 1.38
CA PRO A 10 3.46 -6.77 1.00
C PRO A 10 3.24 -8.19 1.53
N PHE A 11 2.07 -8.43 2.12
CA PHE A 11 1.70 -9.70 2.72
C PHE A 11 1.72 -10.85 1.70
N ARG A 12 1.34 -10.54 0.46
CA ARG A 12 1.37 -11.52 -0.65
C ARG A 12 2.77 -11.88 -1.14
N SER A 13 3.79 -11.07 -0.84
CA SER A 13 5.17 -11.31 -1.25
C SER A 13 6.13 -10.82 -0.17
N MET A 14 6.30 -11.63 0.88
CA MET A 14 7.20 -11.30 2.00
C MET A 14 8.68 -11.12 1.59
N THR A 15 9.06 -11.61 0.40
CA THR A 15 10.41 -11.38 -0.17
C THR A 15 10.64 -9.93 -0.58
N LYS A 16 9.57 -9.19 -0.93
CA LYS A 16 9.64 -7.83 -1.46
C LYS A 16 9.63 -6.80 -0.33
N THR A 17 10.78 -6.53 0.26
CA THR A 17 10.92 -5.46 1.25
C THR A 17 11.05 -4.08 0.60
N GLY A 18 10.43 -3.06 1.20
CA GLY A 18 10.53 -1.69 0.74
C GLY A 18 10.27 -0.65 1.83
N VAL A 19 10.42 0.62 1.45
CA VAL A 19 10.11 1.76 2.31
C VAL A 19 8.92 2.51 1.73
N VAL A 20 7.96 2.87 2.57
CA VAL A 20 6.81 3.69 2.16
C VAL A 20 7.29 5.09 1.79
N ILE A 21 7.06 5.51 0.55
CA ILE A 21 7.44 6.84 0.06
C ILE A 21 6.24 7.77 -0.11
N ASP A 22 5.03 7.23 -0.24
CA ASP A 22 3.81 8.00 -0.42
C ASP A 22 2.61 7.23 0.14
N LEU A 23 1.63 7.96 0.69
CA LEU A 23 0.38 7.42 1.22
C LEU A 23 -0.77 8.28 0.72
N LYS A 24 -1.67 7.68 -0.07
CA LYS A 24 -2.83 8.33 -0.65
C LYS A 24 -4.10 7.59 -0.28
N GLN A 25 -5.15 8.36 -0.02
CA GLN A 25 -6.49 7.83 0.18
C GLN A 25 -7.29 8.09 -1.09
N GLU A 26 -7.60 7.03 -1.83
CA GLU A 26 -8.39 7.16 -3.05
C GLU A 26 -9.83 6.64 -2.80
N PRO A 27 -10.85 7.42 -3.20
CA PRO A 27 -12.22 6.92 -3.21
C PRO A 27 -12.31 5.85 -4.29
N VAL A 28 -12.45 4.58 -3.88
CA VAL A 28 -12.65 3.49 -4.82
C VAL A 28 -14.13 3.51 -5.19
N ASN A 29 -14.41 4.08 -6.36
CA ASN A 29 -15.75 4.10 -6.91
C ASN A 29 -16.06 2.73 -7.51
N THR A 30 -16.32 1.75 -6.67
CA THR A 30 -16.85 0.45 -7.08
C THR A 30 -18.32 0.65 -7.44
N TRP A 31 -18.58 0.79 -8.74
CA TRP A 31 -19.91 1.02 -9.32
C TRP A 31 -20.74 -0.27 -9.30
N PHE A 32 -21.02 -0.80 -8.13
CA PHE A 32 -22.04 -1.85 -7.97
C PHE A 32 -23.38 -1.17 -7.72
N ALA A 33 -24.42 -1.63 -8.41
CA ALA A 33 -25.80 -1.20 -8.24
C ALA A 33 -26.20 -1.32 -6.76
N GLY A 34 -26.12 -0.22 -6.01
CA GLY A 34 -26.24 -0.23 -4.54
C GLY A 34 -25.34 0.78 -3.82
N GLY A 35 -24.32 1.34 -4.48
CA GLY A 35 -23.66 2.58 -4.06
C GLY A 35 -23.03 2.56 -2.67
N THR A 36 -22.01 1.74 -2.46
CA THR A 36 -21.07 1.92 -1.33
C THR A 36 -19.77 2.51 -1.87
N THR A 37 -19.48 3.74 -1.48
CA THR A 37 -18.16 4.35 -1.70
C THR A 37 -17.20 3.81 -0.65
N ASP A 38 -16.38 2.84 -1.05
CA ASP A 38 -15.30 2.32 -0.21
C ASP A 38 -14.08 3.26 -0.30
N ARG A 39 -13.55 3.70 0.83
CA ARG A 39 -12.33 4.53 0.87
C ARG A 39 -11.14 3.61 1.11
N ARG A 40 -10.26 3.44 0.11
CA ARG A 40 -9.05 2.62 0.27
C ARG A 40 -7.83 3.47 0.47
N PHE A 41 -6.97 3.03 1.38
CA PHE A 41 -5.64 3.60 1.57
C PHE A 41 -4.66 2.86 0.67
N LEU A 42 -4.05 3.60 -0.24
CA LEU A 42 -2.99 3.14 -1.13
C LEU A 42 -1.66 3.70 -0.60
N ALA A 43 -0.66 2.85 -0.58
CA ALA A 43 0.68 3.15 -0.13
C ALA A 43 1.64 2.81 -1.26
N THR A 44 2.43 3.81 -1.68
CA THR A 44 3.52 3.59 -2.63
C THR A 44 4.74 3.20 -1.84
N ILE A 45 5.28 2.01 -2.12
CA ILE A 45 6.51 1.52 -1.50
C ILE A 45 7.61 1.53 -2.55
N LYS A 46 8.81 1.92 -2.14
CA LYS A 46 10.03 1.77 -2.94
C LYS A 46 10.70 0.48 -2.52
N LEU A 47 10.75 -0.48 -3.43
CA LEU A 47 11.39 -1.78 -3.20
C LEU A 47 12.91 -1.61 -3.12
N ASP A 48 13.52 -2.25 -2.13
CA ASP A 48 14.98 -2.17 -1.91
C ASP A 48 15.74 -3.01 -2.96
N GLU A 49 15.20 -4.17 -3.35
CA GLU A 49 15.83 -5.09 -4.30
C GLU A 49 15.98 -4.50 -5.72
N THR A 50 14.98 -3.75 -6.18
CA THR A 50 14.91 -3.27 -7.57
C THR A 50 14.95 -1.75 -7.68
N GLY A 51 14.81 -1.02 -6.57
CA GLY A 51 14.65 0.43 -6.55
C GLY A 51 13.32 0.93 -7.16
N LEU A 52 12.46 0.02 -7.61
CA LEU A 52 11.18 0.32 -8.25
C LEU A 52 10.14 0.76 -7.20
N SER A 53 9.26 1.66 -7.62
CA SER A 53 8.13 2.11 -6.81
C SER A 53 6.90 1.33 -7.23
N GLU A 54 6.29 0.59 -6.30
CA GLU A 54 5.06 -0.16 -6.52
C GLU A 54 3.97 0.33 -5.57
N VAL A 55 2.73 0.38 -6.05
CA VAL A 55 1.57 0.82 -5.27
C VAL A 55 0.86 -0.42 -4.71
N TYR A 56 0.74 -0.46 -3.39
CA TYR A 56 0.04 -1.51 -2.66
C TYR A 56 -1.08 -0.91 -1.82
N ARG A 57 -2.02 -1.74 -1.37
CA ARG A 57 -2.99 -1.31 -0.37
C ARG A 57 -2.31 -1.27 0.99
N ALA A 58 -2.57 -0.22 1.77
CA ALA A 58 -2.03 -0.12 3.12
C ALA A 58 -2.47 -1.29 4.03
N GLU A 59 -3.63 -1.90 3.75
CA GLU A 59 -4.14 -3.09 4.44
C GLU A 59 -3.36 -4.38 4.10
N ASP A 60 -2.74 -4.45 2.91
CA ASP A 60 -1.95 -5.60 2.45
C ASP A 60 -0.46 -5.43 2.82
N LEU A 61 -0.08 -4.31 3.40
CA LEU A 61 1.30 -4.05 3.84
C LEU A 61 1.48 -4.45 5.30
N MET A 62 2.57 -5.18 5.56
CA MET A 62 3.03 -5.54 6.89
C MET A 62 4.24 -4.70 7.24
N ARG A 63 4.23 -4.09 8.43
CA ARG A 63 5.36 -3.34 8.96
C ARG A 63 6.47 -4.30 9.39
N LEU A 64 7.70 -4.02 8.99
CA LEU A 64 8.90 -4.69 9.46
C LEU A 64 9.62 -3.69 10.35
N GLU A 65 9.69 -4.00 11.64
CA GLU A 65 10.28 -3.14 12.69
C GLU A 65 11.75 -2.81 12.45
#